data_AF-A0A955LB10-F1
#
_entry.id   AF-A0A955LB10-F1
#
_cell.length_a   1.000
_cell.length_b   1.000
_cell.length_c   1.000
_cell.angle_alpha   90.00
_cell.angle_beta   90.00
_cell.angle_gamma   90.00
#
_symmetry.space_group_name_H-M   'P 1'
#
loop_
_entity.id
_entity.type
_entity.pdbx_description
1 polymer ?
#
loop_
_entity_poly.entity_id
_entity_poly.type
_entity_poly.pdbx_seq_one_letter_code
_entity_poly.pdbx_strand_id
1 'polypeptide(L)'
;MSKFKRTSRSNTASQKVILVGSGDQALASGALVNGTTSLGISDNQLGVLSWDFDGTVALGTFITAGVTAAQVTAVKVLQGTNTSSAIHTADVWEVNEPAFVESGIIHRDLIRSVSTLVYRVPSYSAYAVTDIPTITAATEYGAYVYLYGVRSDREFSDNDEVVYETFESPASLSSITDPTDYVINGLLYKFNSRSRVASVSNSAAVQRGNKNYIALAINSGGSFGQALGTITCASTPTTIPVMKSYDVDGNATTTNLVANVELVKALAKVIKAQADAVTAGATITNQITTSSTVEVIDPKEAGKGVQARATVTMTNVANLAGDTITVNGTALQEGVDWARGASTTTAATAFAAAVNSGVSGISATSSGAVVTLKAVAYGTAGNAYTLTYTNGGSAGATVSGATFAGGAATNADAFIFIGLDQPKSVYFDDIEQVQNNVEVNVANGFTSGTITKTKVSYDEGTNQGWKWTIEDNDRARMQRHTPQNVPFGEFFSRGYTFVDPTVNYTATLIDYYDYEETLTTKEQTPKQLAILLAATGTCTTVSSAVTNLATGDAISTATTDTTTVASLEAILGAWLDSARTYSGHAYKGISASGANFA
;
A
#
# COMPACT_ATOMS: atom_id res chain seq x y z
N MET A 1 -17.98 46.52 20.59
CA MET A 1 -18.17 45.23 21.30
C MET A 1 -19.51 44.66 20.91
N SER A 2 -19.51 43.84 19.87
CA SER A 2 -20.71 43.23 19.28
C SER A 2 -21.17 42.07 20.18
N LYS A 3 -22.46 42.07 20.50
CA LYS A 3 -23.15 41.00 21.23
C LYS A 3 -23.02 39.71 20.43
N PHE A 4 -22.14 38.81 20.86
CA PHE A 4 -22.22 37.40 20.48
C PHE A 4 -23.53 36.87 21.04
N LYS A 5 -24.56 36.93 20.20
CA LYS A 5 -25.83 36.23 20.38
C LYS A 5 -25.44 34.76 20.57
N ARG A 6 -25.60 34.24 21.79
CA ARG A 6 -25.53 32.80 22.06
C ARG A 6 -26.65 32.15 21.25
N THR A 7 -26.38 31.81 20.00
CA THR A 7 -27.19 30.83 19.29
C THR A 7 -27.12 29.56 20.12
N SER A 8 -28.30 29.09 20.51
CA SER A 8 -28.53 27.79 21.13
C SER A 8 -27.51 26.77 20.62
N ARG A 9 -26.62 26.30 21.50
CA ARG A 9 -25.75 25.14 21.26
C ARG A 9 -26.52 23.83 21.44
N SER A 10 -27.84 23.81 21.25
CA SER A 10 -28.63 22.56 21.22
C SER A 10 -28.50 21.83 19.88
N ASN A 11 -27.33 21.89 19.23
CA ASN A 11 -27.00 20.88 18.25
C ASN A 11 -26.46 19.68 19.05
N THR A 12 -27.37 19.00 19.76
CA THR A 12 -27.13 17.67 20.30
C THR A 12 -26.92 16.76 19.10
N ALA A 13 -25.69 16.73 18.59
CA ALA A 13 -25.27 15.66 17.69
C ALA A 13 -25.60 14.34 18.38
N SER A 14 -26.07 13.35 17.62
CA SER A 14 -26.50 12.07 18.17
C SER A 14 -25.44 11.49 19.11
N GLN A 15 -25.86 10.95 20.26
CA GLN A 15 -24.93 10.24 21.13
C GLN A 15 -24.39 9.02 20.38
N LYS A 16 -23.07 8.86 20.30
CA LYS A 16 -22.41 7.77 19.58
C LYS A 16 -21.73 6.83 20.55
N VAL A 17 -22.03 5.54 20.44
CA VAL A 17 -21.31 4.47 21.13
C VAL A 17 -20.58 3.64 20.09
N ILE A 18 -19.30 3.35 20.33
CA ILE A 18 -18.48 2.48 19.50
C ILE A 18 -18.20 1.21 20.30
N LEU A 19 -18.57 0.05 19.75
CA LEU A 19 -18.26 -1.27 20.27
C LEU A 19 -17.32 -1.98 19.30
N VAL A 20 -16.31 -2.65 19.83
CA VAL A 20 -15.31 -3.38 19.06
C VAL A 20 -15.41 -4.86 19.42
N GLY A 21 -15.84 -5.68 18.45
CA GLY A 21 -15.80 -7.13 18.60
C GLY A 21 -14.44 -7.63 18.17
N SER A 22 -13.59 -8.06 19.11
CA SER A 22 -12.27 -8.62 18.77
C SER A 22 -12.15 -10.07 19.22
N GLY A 23 -11.28 -10.83 18.55
CA GLY A 23 -10.96 -12.22 18.90
C GLY A 23 -11.75 -13.31 18.17
N ASP A 24 -12.46 -12.98 17.09
CA ASP A 24 -13.29 -13.89 16.28
C ASP A 24 -14.05 -14.97 17.08
N GLN A 25 -15.07 -14.55 17.83
CA GLN A 25 -15.77 -15.39 18.79
C GLN A 25 -17.29 -15.24 18.68
N ALA A 26 -18.02 -16.26 19.13
CA ALA A 26 -19.47 -16.20 19.17
C ALA A 26 -19.96 -15.13 20.16
N LEU A 27 -21.16 -14.58 19.90
CA LEU A 27 -21.81 -13.66 20.82
C LEU A 27 -22.07 -14.29 22.19
N ALA A 28 -22.04 -13.48 23.24
CA ALA A 28 -22.36 -13.89 24.59
C ALA A 28 -23.78 -14.49 24.68
N SER A 29 -23.94 -15.46 25.59
CA SER A 29 -25.20 -16.18 25.78
C SER A 29 -25.50 -16.39 27.27
N GLY A 30 -26.75 -16.72 27.60
CA GLY A 30 -27.19 -16.87 29.00
C GLY A 30 -27.59 -15.54 29.63
N ALA A 31 -27.54 -15.46 30.96
CA ALA A 31 -27.89 -14.23 31.69
C ALA A 31 -26.66 -13.34 31.90
N LEU A 32 -26.84 -12.03 31.79
CA LEU A 32 -25.87 -11.08 32.33
C LEU A 32 -25.96 -11.14 33.85
N VAL A 33 -24.93 -11.69 34.51
CA VAL A 33 -24.99 -11.93 35.95
C VAL A 33 -24.56 -10.66 36.69
N ASN A 34 -25.52 -9.99 37.33
CA ASN A 34 -25.25 -8.84 38.18
C ASN A 34 -25.16 -9.25 39.66
N GLY A 35 -24.19 -8.73 40.40
CA GLY A 35 -23.97 -9.04 41.83
C GLY A 35 -22.99 -10.19 42.12
N THR A 36 -22.29 -10.70 41.11
CA THR A 36 -21.14 -11.62 41.23
C THR A 36 -19.83 -10.91 40.89
N THR A 37 -18.69 -11.58 41.04
CA THR A 37 -17.38 -11.00 40.64
C THR A 37 -17.13 -11.00 39.14
N SER A 38 -18.02 -11.60 38.33
CA SER A 38 -17.94 -11.73 36.86
C SER A 38 -19.32 -11.54 36.24
N LEU A 39 -19.39 -10.94 35.04
CA LEU A 39 -20.64 -10.54 34.37
C LEU A 39 -21.22 -11.59 33.42
N GLY A 40 -20.51 -12.69 33.17
CA GLY A 40 -20.95 -13.70 32.18
C GLY A 40 -20.73 -13.27 30.72
N ILE A 41 -19.84 -12.31 30.49
CA ILE A 41 -19.34 -11.90 29.17
C ILE A 41 -17.81 -11.86 29.22
N SER A 42 -17.16 -12.35 28.18
CA SER A 42 -15.69 -12.37 28.08
C SER A 42 -15.13 -11.06 27.53
N ASP A 43 -13.82 -10.86 27.72
CA ASP A 43 -13.11 -9.70 27.18
C ASP A 43 -13.29 -9.59 25.65
N ASN A 44 -13.62 -8.39 25.19
CA ASN A 44 -13.96 -8.03 23.81
C ASN A 44 -15.05 -8.88 23.14
N GLN A 45 -15.82 -9.64 23.93
CA GLN A 45 -16.96 -10.38 23.43
C GLN A 45 -18.14 -9.44 23.28
N LEU A 46 -18.83 -9.52 22.14
CA LEU A 46 -20.08 -8.81 21.94
C LEU A 46 -21.26 -9.64 22.45
N GLY A 47 -22.35 -9.00 22.87
CA GLY A 47 -23.59 -9.66 23.27
C GLY A 47 -24.80 -8.78 23.00
N VAL A 48 -25.96 -9.39 22.77
CA VAL A 48 -27.24 -8.68 22.57
C VAL A 48 -28.18 -9.03 23.70
N LEU A 49 -28.48 -8.05 24.55
CA LEU A 49 -29.26 -8.22 25.77
C LEU A 49 -30.73 -7.86 25.53
N SER A 50 -31.65 -8.69 26.02
CA SER A 50 -33.07 -8.33 26.11
C SER A 50 -33.24 -7.18 27.09
N TRP A 51 -33.83 -6.09 26.61
CA TRP A 51 -34.20 -4.92 27.42
C TRP A 51 -35.72 -4.71 27.43
N ASP A 52 -36.45 -5.82 27.46
CA ASP A 52 -37.92 -5.83 27.45
C ASP A 52 -38.45 -6.48 28.74
N PHE A 53 -39.31 -5.75 29.44
CA PHE A 53 -39.95 -6.26 30.67
C PHE A 53 -41.12 -7.21 30.36
N ASP A 54 -41.81 -6.98 29.23
CA ASP A 54 -43.02 -7.72 28.84
C ASP A 54 -42.74 -8.79 27.76
N GLY A 55 -41.47 -8.94 27.36
CA GLY A 55 -41.02 -9.86 26.33
C GLY A 55 -41.00 -11.32 26.76
N THR A 56 -40.86 -12.23 25.80
CA THR A 56 -40.75 -13.68 26.09
C THR A 56 -39.37 -14.10 26.59
N VAL A 57 -38.36 -13.23 26.44
CA VAL A 57 -37.00 -13.41 26.96
C VAL A 57 -36.82 -12.47 28.14
N ALA A 58 -36.47 -13.04 29.30
CA ALA A 58 -36.34 -12.28 30.55
C ALA A 58 -35.36 -11.10 30.40
N LEU A 59 -35.71 -9.97 31.01
CA LEU A 59 -34.88 -8.78 31.09
C LEU A 59 -33.47 -9.13 31.60
N GLY A 60 -32.43 -8.63 30.93
CA GLY A 60 -31.04 -8.90 31.32
C GLY A 60 -30.51 -10.26 30.87
N THR A 61 -31.21 -10.95 29.95
CA THR A 61 -30.73 -12.19 29.32
C THR A 61 -30.28 -11.93 27.89
N PHE A 62 -29.15 -12.51 27.49
CA PHE A 62 -28.69 -12.45 26.11
C PHE A 62 -29.65 -13.21 25.18
N ILE A 63 -30.12 -12.55 24.14
CA ILE A 63 -30.99 -13.17 23.14
C ILE A 63 -30.19 -14.15 22.27
N THR A 64 -30.85 -15.21 21.82
CA THR A 64 -30.24 -16.26 21.00
C THR A 64 -30.78 -16.21 19.57
N ALA A 65 -30.16 -16.99 18.67
CA ALA A 65 -30.58 -17.05 17.28
C ALA A 65 -32.06 -17.47 17.16
N GLY A 66 -32.80 -16.77 16.30
CA GLY A 66 -34.23 -17.00 16.08
C GLY A 66 -35.17 -16.19 16.97
N VAL A 67 -34.66 -15.44 17.96
CA VAL A 67 -35.47 -14.47 18.71
C VAL A 67 -35.81 -13.27 17.82
N THR A 68 -37.09 -12.92 17.74
CA THR A 68 -37.60 -11.84 16.88
C THR A 68 -38.00 -10.60 17.66
N ALA A 69 -38.17 -9.47 16.95
CA ALA A 69 -38.67 -8.22 17.50
C ALA A 69 -40.12 -8.31 18.01
N ALA A 70 -40.89 -9.32 17.59
CA ALA A 70 -42.21 -9.60 18.16
C ALA A 70 -42.11 -10.12 19.60
N GLN A 71 -41.06 -10.89 19.90
CA GLN A 71 -40.79 -11.53 21.19
C GLN A 71 -40.04 -10.63 22.18
N VAL A 72 -39.16 -9.77 21.66
CA VAL A 72 -38.35 -8.82 22.43
C VAL A 72 -38.45 -7.45 21.77
N THR A 73 -39.14 -6.52 22.41
CA THR A 73 -39.44 -5.20 21.84
C THR A 73 -38.27 -4.22 21.87
N ALA A 74 -37.31 -4.43 22.77
CA ALA A 74 -36.13 -3.58 22.93
C ALA A 74 -34.89 -4.40 23.28
N VAL A 75 -33.74 -4.01 22.74
CA VAL A 75 -32.44 -4.66 22.98
C VAL A 75 -31.36 -3.64 23.34
N LYS A 76 -30.31 -4.11 24.01
CA LYS A 76 -29.03 -3.40 24.14
C LYS A 76 -27.91 -4.26 23.56
N VAL A 77 -26.90 -3.63 22.96
CA VAL A 77 -25.68 -4.33 22.53
C VAL A 77 -24.58 -4.00 23.52
N LEU A 78 -23.89 -5.04 24.00
CA LEU A 78 -22.82 -4.94 25.00
C LEU A 78 -21.51 -5.45 24.43
N GLN A 79 -20.41 -4.87 24.90
CA GLN A 79 -19.05 -5.37 24.73
C GLN A 79 -18.45 -5.64 26.12
N GLY A 80 -17.94 -6.84 26.32
CA GLY A 80 -17.13 -7.16 27.49
C GLY A 80 -15.73 -6.56 27.42
N THR A 81 -15.11 -6.37 28.56
CA THR A 81 -13.78 -5.79 28.75
C THR A 81 -12.91 -6.77 29.55
N ASN A 82 -11.62 -6.45 29.74
CA ASN A 82 -10.76 -7.33 30.53
C ASN A 82 -11.22 -7.44 32.00
N THR A 83 -11.95 -6.45 32.50
CA THR A 83 -12.51 -6.42 33.85
C THR A 83 -13.88 -7.10 33.95
N SER A 84 -14.49 -7.54 32.84
CA SER A 84 -15.76 -8.29 32.87
C SER A 84 -15.68 -9.59 33.69
N SER A 85 -14.49 -10.18 33.81
CA SER A 85 -14.23 -11.36 34.64
C SER A 85 -13.96 -11.05 36.12
N ALA A 86 -13.74 -9.77 36.45
CA ALA A 86 -13.30 -9.30 37.77
C ALA A 86 -13.85 -7.88 38.04
N ILE A 87 -15.16 -7.72 38.15
CA ILE A 87 -15.80 -6.38 38.21
C ILE A 87 -15.36 -5.49 39.39
N HIS A 88 -14.77 -6.09 40.42
CA HIS A 88 -14.22 -5.36 41.57
C HIS A 88 -12.95 -4.58 41.22
N THR A 89 -12.32 -4.85 40.06
CA THR A 89 -11.20 -4.08 39.52
C THR A 89 -11.64 -3.08 38.45
N ALA A 90 -12.92 -3.05 38.08
CA ALA A 90 -13.44 -2.11 37.10
C ALA A 90 -13.42 -0.68 37.67
N ASP A 91 -13.10 0.28 36.82
CA ASP A 91 -13.08 1.68 37.24
C ASP A 91 -14.49 2.25 37.29
N VAL A 92 -14.92 2.63 38.49
CA VAL A 92 -16.23 3.23 38.76
C VAL A 92 -16.37 4.60 38.10
N TRP A 93 -15.25 5.29 37.84
CA TRP A 93 -15.26 6.62 37.22
C TRP A 93 -15.12 6.56 35.69
N GLU A 94 -14.99 5.35 35.12
CA GLU A 94 -14.86 5.10 33.67
C GLU A 94 -13.71 5.87 32.99
N VAL A 95 -12.73 6.34 33.78
CA VAL A 95 -11.50 6.97 33.28
C VAL A 95 -10.58 5.89 32.73
N ASN A 96 -10.51 4.75 33.44
CA ASN A 96 -9.90 3.51 32.98
C ASN A 96 -10.97 2.55 32.45
N GLU A 97 -10.65 1.28 32.37
CA GLU A 97 -11.49 0.26 31.74
C GLU A 97 -12.74 -0.04 32.58
N PRO A 98 -13.95 0.17 32.03
CA PRO A 98 -15.20 -0.18 32.71
C PRO A 98 -15.42 -1.70 32.68
N ALA A 99 -16.39 -2.21 33.44
CA ALA A 99 -16.71 -3.64 33.49
C ALA A 99 -17.31 -4.17 32.17
N PHE A 100 -17.97 -3.31 31.40
CA PHE A 100 -18.51 -3.54 30.07
C PHE A 100 -18.81 -2.18 29.42
N VAL A 101 -18.99 -2.15 28.11
CA VAL A 101 -19.50 -0.98 27.36
C VAL A 101 -20.86 -1.37 26.77
N GLU A 102 -21.84 -0.47 26.84
CA GLU A 102 -23.18 -0.73 26.33
C GLU A 102 -23.69 0.37 25.39
N SER A 103 -24.55 -0.03 24.45
CA SER A 103 -25.35 0.90 23.66
C SER A 103 -26.49 1.51 24.49
N GLY A 104 -27.11 2.58 23.95
CA GLY A 104 -28.46 2.96 24.37
C GLY A 104 -29.50 1.87 24.08
N ILE A 105 -30.74 2.12 24.48
CA ILE A 105 -31.83 1.14 24.29
C ILE A 105 -32.34 1.24 22.86
N ILE A 106 -32.26 0.14 22.12
CA ILE A 106 -32.72 0.04 20.74
C ILE A 106 -34.12 -0.55 20.75
N HIS A 107 -35.14 0.30 20.60
CA HIS A 107 -36.53 -0.12 20.46
C HIS A 107 -36.85 -0.48 19.01
N ARG A 108 -37.57 -1.59 18.79
CA ARG A 108 -37.90 -2.11 17.45
C ARG A 108 -38.60 -1.11 16.52
N ASP A 109 -39.38 -0.19 17.09
CA ASP A 109 -40.20 0.82 16.41
C ASP A 109 -39.47 2.16 16.22
N LEU A 110 -38.30 2.34 16.84
CA LEU A 110 -37.54 3.60 16.82
C LEU A 110 -36.23 3.53 16.05
N ILE A 111 -36.00 2.44 15.31
CA ILE A 111 -34.86 2.29 14.41
C ILE A 111 -35.08 3.18 13.19
N ARG A 112 -34.05 3.91 12.77
CA ARG A 112 -34.09 4.79 11.59
C ARG A 112 -33.40 4.17 10.39
N SER A 113 -32.16 3.72 10.59
CA SER A 113 -31.37 3.10 9.54
C SER A 113 -30.32 2.15 10.10
N VAL A 114 -29.98 1.15 9.29
CA VAL A 114 -28.83 0.28 9.48
C VAL A 114 -27.97 0.40 8.22
N SER A 115 -26.67 0.62 8.39
CA SER A 115 -25.73 0.67 7.26
C SER A 115 -24.40 0.03 7.58
N THR A 116 -23.84 -0.67 6.59
CA THR A 116 -22.53 -1.29 6.69
C THR A 116 -21.53 -0.53 5.83
N LEU A 117 -20.41 -0.18 6.42
CA LEU A 117 -19.29 0.45 5.76
C LEU A 117 -18.17 -0.59 5.72
N VAL A 118 -17.83 -1.03 4.52
CA VAL A 118 -16.72 -1.97 4.30
C VAL A 118 -15.40 -1.22 4.33
N TYR A 119 -14.36 -1.82 4.90
CA TYR A 119 -12.99 -1.30 4.80
C TYR A 119 -12.63 -1.08 3.33
N ARG A 120 -12.03 0.06 3.01
CA ARG A 120 -11.48 0.32 1.68
C ARG A 120 -10.02 0.69 1.80
N VAL A 121 -9.17 -0.09 1.15
CA VAL A 121 -7.72 0.13 1.17
C VAL A 121 -7.40 1.49 0.54
N PRO A 122 -6.57 2.33 1.18
CA PRO A 122 -6.12 3.57 0.59
C PRO A 122 -5.27 3.34 -0.67
N SER A 123 -5.02 4.38 -1.44
CA SER A 123 -4.20 4.34 -2.64
C SER A 123 -3.36 5.59 -2.71
N TYR A 124 -2.07 5.41 -2.98
CA TYR A 124 -1.21 6.54 -3.32
C TYR A 124 -1.72 7.24 -4.57
N SER A 125 -1.47 8.55 -4.65
CA SER A 125 -1.56 9.28 -5.91
C SER A 125 -0.38 8.89 -6.78
N ALA A 126 -0.61 8.75 -8.08
CA ALA A 126 0.44 8.49 -9.04
C ALA A 126 0.27 9.37 -10.28
N TYR A 127 1.38 9.81 -10.85
CA TYR A 127 1.41 10.61 -12.06
C TYR A 127 2.42 10.02 -13.03
N ALA A 128 1.91 9.41 -14.10
CA ALA A 128 2.73 8.84 -15.15
C ALA A 128 2.92 9.83 -16.30
N VAL A 129 4.13 9.89 -16.82
CA VAL A 129 4.50 10.67 -18.00
C VAL A 129 5.07 9.70 -19.03
N THR A 130 4.42 9.63 -20.19
CA THR A 130 4.78 8.77 -21.33
C THR A 130 4.88 9.61 -22.60
N ASP A 131 5.30 8.97 -23.70
CA ASP A 131 5.47 9.62 -25.01
C ASP A 131 6.46 10.79 -24.94
N ILE A 132 7.59 10.57 -24.29
CA ILE A 132 8.63 11.59 -24.13
C ILE A 132 9.22 11.93 -25.51
N PRO A 133 9.35 13.23 -25.87
CA PRO A 133 9.88 13.64 -27.16
C PRO A 133 11.34 13.23 -27.31
N THR A 134 11.80 13.13 -28.56
CA THR A 134 13.19 12.85 -28.88
C THR A 134 14.13 13.88 -28.23
N ILE A 135 15.14 13.38 -27.53
CA ILE A 135 16.12 14.22 -26.84
C ILE A 135 17.05 14.92 -27.83
N THR A 136 17.28 16.20 -27.61
CA THR A 136 18.19 17.07 -28.36
C THR A 136 19.43 17.35 -27.51
N ALA A 137 20.60 17.42 -28.16
CA ALA A 137 21.86 17.73 -27.47
C ALA A 137 21.86 19.13 -26.86
N ALA A 138 22.69 19.35 -25.83
CA ALA A 138 22.87 20.65 -25.15
C ALA A 138 21.55 21.32 -24.72
N THR A 139 20.54 20.52 -24.40
CA THR A 139 19.21 20.99 -23.99
C THR A 139 18.96 20.64 -22.53
N GLU A 140 18.42 21.60 -21.79
CA GLU A 140 17.97 21.41 -20.40
C GLU A 140 16.56 20.82 -20.38
N TYR A 141 16.37 19.76 -19.59
CA TYR A 141 15.08 19.09 -19.36
C TYR A 141 14.69 19.27 -17.90
N GLY A 142 13.46 19.70 -17.62
CA GLY A 142 13.03 19.99 -16.26
C GLY A 142 11.64 19.45 -15.94
N ALA A 143 11.34 19.32 -14.65
CA ALA A 143 9.98 19.06 -14.21
C ALA A 143 9.70 19.77 -12.88
N TYR A 144 8.44 20.14 -12.68
CA TYR A 144 7.88 20.59 -11.42
C TYR A 144 7.02 19.46 -10.85
N VAL A 145 7.26 19.11 -9.59
CA VAL A 145 6.46 18.16 -8.83
C VAL A 145 5.76 18.92 -7.73
N TYR A 146 4.43 18.97 -7.80
CA TYR A 146 3.56 19.56 -6.81
C TYR A 146 3.03 18.46 -5.90
N LEU A 147 3.16 18.65 -4.60
CA LEU A 147 2.59 17.79 -3.58
C LEU A 147 1.52 18.59 -2.84
N TYR A 148 0.27 18.11 -2.91
CA TYR A 148 -0.84 18.69 -2.17
C TYR A 148 -1.29 17.76 -1.07
N GLY A 149 -1.45 18.28 0.15
CA GLY A 149 -1.84 17.48 1.31
C GLY A 149 -2.39 18.34 2.45
N VAL A 150 -3.52 17.92 3.01
CA VAL A 150 -4.26 18.66 4.06
C VAL A 150 -3.39 18.98 5.28
N ARG A 151 -2.43 18.13 5.64
CA ARG A 151 -1.57 18.40 6.81
C ARG A 151 -0.53 19.48 6.52
N SER A 152 -0.06 19.58 5.27
CA SER A 152 0.83 20.67 4.84
C SER A 152 0.11 22.00 4.95
N ASP A 153 -1.15 22.04 4.51
CA ASP A 153 -2.01 23.22 4.60
C ASP A 153 -2.21 23.68 6.05
N ARG A 154 -2.47 22.74 6.99
CA ARG A 154 -2.59 23.09 8.42
C ARG A 154 -1.28 23.66 8.98
N GLU A 155 -0.15 23.05 8.67
CA GLU A 155 1.14 23.41 9.28
C GLU A 155 1.74 24.70 8.71
N PHE A 156 1.58 24.93 7.41
CA PHE A 156 2.26 26.00 6.70
C PHE A 156 1.32 27.05 6.09
N SER A 157 0.00 26.85 6.18
CA SER A 157 -1.03 27.70 5.52
C SER A 157 -0.81 27.84 4.00
N ASP A 158 -0.06 26.89 3.43
CA ASP A 158 0.11 26.70 2.00
C ASP A 158 0.02 25.20 1.72
N ASN A 159 -0.87 24.85 0.81
CA ASN A 159 -1.17 23.45 0.50
C ASN A 159 -0.25 22.90 -0.59
N ASP A 160 0.71 23.68 -1.09
CA ASP A 160 1.59 23.26 -2.18
C ASP A 160 3.07 23.19 -1.77
N GLU A 161 3.60 21.97 -1.76
CA GLU A 161 5.03 21.77 -1.74
C GLU A 161 5.51 21.52 -3.16
N VAL A 162 6.28 22.48 -3.71
CA VAL A 162 6.80 22.42 -5.08
C VAL A 162 8.27 22.03 -5.07
N VAL A 163 8.62 21.00 -5.86
CA VAL A 163 10.00 20.60 -6.12
C VAL A 163 10.28 20.74 -7.60
N TYR A 164 11.33 21.50 -7.94
CA TYR A 164 11.80 21.69 -9.30
C TYR A 164 13.23 21.17 -9.42
N GLU A 165 13.45 20.30 -10.40
CA GLU A 165 14.77 19.81 -10.74
C GLU A 165 14.93 19.82 -12.27
N THR A 166 16.17 20.01 -12.72
CA THR A 166 16.53 20.00 -14.13
C THR A 166 17.73 19.12 -14.40
N PHE A 167 17.88 18.67 -15.64
CA PHE A 167 19.02 17.89 -16.10
C PHE A 167 19.35 18.27 -17.54
N GLU A 168 20.63 18.54 -17.79
CA GLU A 168 21.12 18.95 -19.11
C GLU A 168 21.68 17.75 -19.87
N SER A 169 21.18 17.52 -21.09
CA SER A 169 21.77 16.55 -22.01
C SER A 169 23.19 17.00 -22.42
N PRO A 170 24.13 16.09 -22.74
CA PRO A 170 25.47 16.49 -23.15
C PRO A 170 25.47 17.23 -24.48
N ALA A 171 26.58 17.92 -24.76
CA ALA A 171 26.78 18.66 -26.01
C ALA A 171 26.75 17.77 -27.28
N SER A 172 26.99 16.46 -27.14
CA SER A 172 26.83 15.46 -28.20
C SER A 172 26.16 14.21 -27.66
N LEU A 173 25.20 13.67 -28.41
CA LEU A 173 24.51 12.42 -28.10
C LEU A 173 25.19 11.20 -28.73
N SER A 174 26.24 11.37 -29.53
CA SER A 174 26.86 10.30 -30.33
C SER A 174 27.47 9.15 -29.51
N SER A 175 27.78 9.37 -28.24
CA SER A 175 28.31 8.36 -27.32
C SER A 175 27.25 7.73 -26.42
N ILE A 176 25.98 8.13 -26.56
CA ILE A 176 24.86 7.63 -25.77
C ILE A 176 23.99 6.76 -26.67
N THR A 177 23.76 5.52 -26.26
CA THR A 177 22.93 4.56 -27.00
C THR A 177 21.45 4.94 -26.94
N ASP A 178 20.96 5.33 -25.76
CA ASP A 178 19.61 5.88 -25.56
C ASP A 178 19.65 7.24 -24.83
N PRO A 179 19.53 8.35 -25.58
CA PRO A 179 19.43 9.68 -25.00
C PRO A 179 18.23 9.90 -24.07
N THR A 180 17.12 9.21 -24.30
CA THR A 180 15.89 9.34 -23.49
C THR A 180 16.13 8.76 -22.10
N ASP A 181 16.65 7.54 -22.06
CA ASP A 181 17.05 6.86 -20.82
C ASP A 181 18.08 7.69 -20.04
N TYR A 182 19.06 8.28 -20.73
CA TYR A 182 20.06 9.15 -20.12
C TYR A 182 19.44 10.34 -19.38
N VAL A 183 18.52 11.06 -20.04
CA VAL A 183 17.85 12.23 -19.46
C VAL A 183 16.90 11.83 -18.33
N ILE A 184 16.10 10.77 -18.50
CA ILE A 184 15.19 10.31 -17.46
C ILE A 184 15.97 9.89 -16.22
N ASN A 185 16.98 9.03 -16.34
CA ASN A 185 17.78 8.58 -15.21
C ASN A 185 18.44 9.76 -14.49
N GLY A 186 19.04 10.69 -15.24
CA GLY A 186 19.69 11.87 -14.68
C GLY A 186 18.72 12.78 -13.92
N LEU A 187 17.53 13.02 -14.47
CA LEU A 187 16.50 13.84 -13.86
C LEU A 187 15.88 13.17 -12.62
N LEU A 188 15.48 11.90 -12.74
CA LEU A 188 14.84 11.18 -11.64
C LEU A 188 15.81 10.91 -10.50
N TYR A 189 17.11 10.76 -10.76
CA TYR A 189 18.13 10.67 -9.71
C TYR A 189 18.11 11.92 -8.82
N LYS A 190 18.01 13.12 -9.41
CA LYS A 190 17.90 14.38 -8.64
C LYS A 190 16.62 14.42 -7.80
N PHE A 191 15.48 14.07 -8.38
CA PHE A 191 14.22 13.98 -7.64
C PHE A 191 14.29 12.97 -6.48
N ASN A 192 14.76 11.75 -6.74
CA ASN A 192 14.86 10.72 -5.71
C ASN A 192 15.87 11.06 -4.62
N SER A 193 16.90 11.87 -4.91
CA SER A 193 17.78 12.40 -3.86
C SER A 193 17.05 13.31 -2.85
N ARG A 194 15.91 13.91 -3.23
CA ARG A 194 15.03 14.71 -2.35
C ARG A 194 13.94 13.88 -1.67
N SER A 195 13.71 12.64 -2.11
CA SER A 195 12.71 11.74 -1.53
C SER A 195 13.13 11.24 -0.15
N ARG A 196 12.18 11.18 0.79
CA ARG A 196 12.39 10.56 2.11
C ARG A 196 12.77 9.07 2.03
N VAL A 197 12.33 8.37 0.99
CA VAL A 197 12.51 6.92 0.85
C VAL A 197 13.74 6.57 0.02
N ALA A 198 14.11 7.42 -0.94
CA ALA A 198 15.21 7.15 -1.87
C ALA A 198 16.51 7.91 -1.57
N SER A 199 16.55 8.79 -0.56
CA SER A 199 17.72 9.63 -0.22
C SER A 199 19.05 8.86 -0.15
N VAL A 200 20.10 9.44 -0.75
CA VAL A 200 21.44 8.87 -0.94
C VAL A 200 22.27 8.71 0.34
N SER A 201 21.80 9.17 1.50
CA SER A 201 22.52 9.01 2.78
C SER A 201 21.60 9.09 4.00
N ASN A 202 21.90 8.25 5.00
CA ASN A 202 21.38 8.34 6.36
C ASN A 202 22.27 9.20 7.28
N SER A 203 23.37 9.77 6.78
CA SER A 203 24.22 10.68 7.56
C SER A 203 23.54 12.03 7.72
N ALA A 204 23.54 12.59 8.93
CA ALA A 204 23.00 13.93 9.20
C ALA A 204 23.75 15.05 8.44
N ALA A 205 24.95 14.76 7.89
CA ALA A 205 25.78 15.72 7.17
C ALA A 205 25.50 15.79 5.66
N VAL A 206 24.81 14.82 5.07
CA VAL A 206 24.45 14.78 3.64
C VAL A 206 22.95 14.97 3.54
N GLN A 207 22.51 15.89 2.68
CA GLN A 207 21.11 16.32 2.53
C GLN A 207 20.16 15.11 2.54
N ARG A 208 19.48 14.89 3.67
CA ARG A 208 18.42 13.89 3.75
C ARG A 208 17.26 14.39 2.90
N GLY A 209 16.85 13.59 1.92
CA GLY A 209 15.58 13.81 1.26
C GLY A 209 14.46 13.85 2.31
N ASN A 210 13.62 14.87 2.25
CA ASN A 210 12.51 15.10 3.19
C ASN A 210 11.15 15.16 2.50
N LYS A 211 11.10 14.91 1.19
CA LYS A 211 9.88 15.03 0.38
C LYS A 211 9.14 13.70 0.32
N ASN A 212 7.81 13.76 0.39
CA ASN A 212 6.94 12.59 0.45
C ASN A 212 6.50 12.13 -0.95
N TYR A 213 7.47 11.82 -1.81
CA TYR A 213 7.22 11.15 -3.09
C TYR A 213 8.34 10.18 -3.42
N ILE A 214 8.14 9.34 -4.43
CA ILE A 214 9.19 8.57 -5.09
C ILE A 214 8.97 8.58 -6.59
N ALA A 215 10.07 8.62 -7.36
CA ALA A 215 10.04 8.51 -8.81
C ALA A 215 10.55 7.14 -9.27
N LEU A 216 9.88 6.56 -10.26
CA LEU A 216 10.23 5.30 -10.89
C LEU A 216 10.53 5.54 -12.37
N ALA A 217 11.67 5.04 -12.85
CA ALA A 217 11.96 4.94 -14.27
C ALA A 217 11.25 3.70 -14.84
N ILE A 218 10.50 3.87 -15.93
CA ILE A 218 9.72 2.81 -16.55
C ILE A 218 10.21 2.56 -17.96
N ASN A 219 10.48 1.30 -18.26
CA ASN A 219 10.62 0.81 -19.62
C ASN A 219 9.28 0.22 -20.06
N SER A 220 8.58 0.94 -20.93
CA SER A 220 7.24 0.58 -21.39
C SER A 220 7.22 -0.77 -22.13
N GLY A 221 8.32 -1.12 -22.82
CA GLY A 221 8.49 -2.36 -23.58
C GLY A 221 8.80 -3.61 -22.75
N GLY A 222 9.19 -3.47 -21.48
CA GLY A 222 9.21 -4.58 -20.52
C GLY A 222 10.39 -5.55 -20.59
N SER A 223 11.52 -5.15 -21.16
CA SER A 223 12.64 -6.07 -21.41
C SER A 223 13.62 -6.25 -20.23
N PHE A 224 13.79 -5.25 -19.37
CA PHE A 224 14.73 -5.28 -18.25
C PHE A 224 14.18 -4.59 -17.01
N GLY A 225 14.44 -5.19 -15.83
CA GLY A 225 14.02 -4.64 -14.54
C GLY A 225 12.90 -5.46 -13.89
N GLN A 226 12.22 -4.85 -12.93
CA GLN A 226 11.14 -5.49 -12.18
C GLN A 226 9.82 -5.30 -12.94
N ALA A 227 9.27 -6.36 -13.53
CA ALA A 227 8.00 -6.29 -14.27
C ALA A 227 6.85 -5.85 -13.35
N LEU A 228 6.12 -4.81 -13.77
CA LEU A 228 5.06 -4.18 -12.98
C LEU A 228 4.00 -5.20 -12.56
N GLY A 229 3.54 -6.04 -13.50
CA GLY A 229 2.50 -7.03 -13.26
C GLY A 229 2.83 -8.09 -12.20
N THR A 230 4.12 -8.30 -11.91
CA THR A 230 4.59 -9.29 -10.93
C THR A 230 4.81 -8.71 -9.53
N ILE A 231 4.74 -7.38 -9.38
CA ILE A 231 4.88 -6.71 -8.08
C ILE A 231 3.72 -7.14 -7.18
N THR A 232 4.05 -7.61 -5.98
CA THR A 232 3.10 -8.09 -4.96
C THR A 232 3.47 -7.58 -3.57
N CYS A 233 2.46 -7.37 -2.73
CA CYS A 233 2.57 -7.04 -1.31
C CYS A 233 2.43 -8.27 -0.39
N ALA A 234 2.53 -9.49 -0.93
CA ALA A 234 2.18 -10.73 -0.23
C ALA A 234 3.15 -10.99 0.95
N SER A 235 3.05 -12.16 1.61
CA SER A 235 3.88 -12.51 2.76
C SER A 235 5.39 -12.36 2.53
N THR A 236 5.83 -12.40 1.26
CA THR A 236 7.16 -11.95 0.84
C THR A 236 6.97 -10.83 -0.19
N PRO A 237 6.92 -9.55 0.26
CA PRO A 237 6.68 -8.44 -0.64
C PRO A 237 7.80 -8.30 -1.67
N THR A 238 7.44 -7.85 -2.88
CA THR A 238 8.43 -7.54 -3.90
C THR A 238 9.27 -6.34 -3.46
N THR A 239 10.58 -6.52 -3.48
CA THR A 239 11.57 -5.46 -3.27
C THR A 239 11.93 -4.87 -4.63
N ILE A 240 11.53 -3.62 -4.88
CA ILE A 240 11.73 -2.92 -6.14
C ILE A 240 13.01 -2.08 -6.02
N PRO A 241 14.06 -2.36 -6.81
CA PRO A 241 15.25 -1.52 -6.82
C PRO A 241 14.95 -0.20 -7.53
N VAL A 242 15.09 0.92 -6.83
CA VAL A 242 14.68 2.25 -7.32
C VAL A 242 15.85 3.05 -7.83
N MET A 243 16.96 3.10 -7.07
CA MET A 243 18.08 3.98 -7.39
C MET A 243 19.39 3.42 -6.84
N LYS A 244 20.49 3.62 -7.59
CA LYS A 244 21.85 3.38 -7.10
C LYS A 244 22.53 4.69 -6.72
N SER A 245 23.10 4.72 -5.53
CA SER A 245 24.05 5.74 -5.09
C SER A 245 25.47 5.20 -5.11
N TYR A 246 26.45 6.09 -5.22
CA TYR A 246 27.86 5.73 -5.25
C TYR A 246 28.60 6.46 -4.15
N ASP A 247 29.46 5.74 -3.42
CA ASP A 247 30.41 6.37 -2.51
C ASP A 247 31.59 7.01 -3.26
N VAL A 248 32.51 7.62 -2.52
CA VAL A 248 33.70 8.28 -3.05
C VAL A 248 34.66 7.32 -3.77
N ASP A 249 34.62 6.03 -3.41
CA ASP A 249 35.44 4.97 -3.99
C ASP A 249 34.75 4.32 -5.20
N GLY A 250 33.52 4.73 -5.50
CA GLY A 250 32.73 4.24 -6.62
C GLY A 250 31.95 2.97 -6.34
N ASN A 251 31.85 2.51 -5.10
CA ASN A 251 31.01 1.38 -4.71
C ASN A 251 29.53 1.76 -4.77
N ALA A 252 28.70 0.89 -5.35
CA ALA A 252 27.28 1.12 -5.52
C ALA A 252 26.47 0.64 -4.30
N THR A 253 25.56 1.47 -3.80
CA THR A 253 24.50 1.07 -2.87
C THR A 253 23.15 1.22 -3.57
N THR A 254 22.30 0.19 -3.52
CA THR A 254 20.96 0.25 -4.15
C THR A 254 19.90 0.53 -3.10
N THR A 255 19.12 1.58 -3.30
CA THR A 255 17.92 1.86 -2.52
C THR A 255 16.75 1.09 -3.08
N ASN A 256 16.07 0.34 -2.21
CA ASN A 256 14.94 -0.49 -2.57
C ASN A 256 13.64 0.00 -1.92
N LEU A 257 12.54 -0.04 -2.68
CA LEU A 257 11.19 0.17 -2.20
C LEU A 257 10.53 -1.19 -1.97
N VAL A 258 9.99 -1.41 -0.77
CA VAL A 258 9.20 -2.61 -0.47
C VAL A 258 7.75 -2.35 -0.87
N ALA A 259 7.18 -3.22 -1.70
CA ALA A 259 5.81 -3.04 -2.17
C ALA A 259 4.79 -3.25 -1.04
N ASN A 260 3.89 -2.28 -0.86
CA ASN A 260 2.72 -2.37 0.01
C ASN A 260 1.42 -2.36 -0.81
N VAL A 261 0.29 -2.49 -0.11
CA VAL A 261 -1.03 -2.65 -0.74
C VAL A 261 -1.44 -1.37 -1.48
N GLU A 262 -1.09 -0.20 -0.92
CA GLU A 262 -1.33 1.13 -1.49
C GLU A 262 -0.55 1.34 -2.80
N LEU A 263 0.71 0.89 -2.85
CA LEU A 263 1.54 0.95 -4.07
C LEU A 263 0.97 0.05 -5.16
N VAL A 264 0.62 -1.20 -4.84
CA VAL A 264 0.04 -2.14 -5.80
C VAL A 264 -1.25 -1.57 -6.40
N LYS A 265 -2.12 -1.00 -5.55
CA LYS A 265 -3.37 -0.35 -5.98
C LYS A 265 -3.09 0.87 -6.88
N ALA A 266 -2.12 1.72 -6.53
CA ALA A 266 -1.77 2.89 -7.33
C ALA A 266 -1.22 2.51 -8.72
N LEU A 267 -0.28 1.55 -8.79
CA LEU A 267 0.28 1.08 -10.06
C LEU A 267 -0.79 0.43 -10.95
N ALA A 268 -1.69 -0.38 -10.36
CA ALA A 268 -2.79 -0.99 -11.09
C ALA A 268 -3.74 0.06 -11.70
N LYS A 269 -4.05 1.12 -10.94
CA LYS A 269 -4.88 2.23 -11.44
C LYS A 269 -4.20 3.00 -12.58
N VAL A 270 -2.88 3.19 -12.55
CA VAL A 270 -2.15 3.86 -13.65
C VAL A 270 -2.26 3.04 -14.94
N ILE A 271 -1.98 1.74 -14.87
CA ILE A 271 -2.08 0.83 -16.02
C ILE A 271 -3.52 0.83 -16.56
N LYS A 272 -4.51 0.70 -15.68
CA LYS A 272 -5.93 0.71 -16.06
C LYS A 272 -6.35 2.04 -16.71
N ALA A 273 -5.92 3.17 -16.15
CA ALA A 273 -6.26 4.49 -16.68
C ALA A 273 -5.71 4.70 -18.10
N GLN A 274 -4.48 4.26 -18.38
CA GLN A 274 -3.93 4.31 -19.74
C GLN A 274 -4.64 3.35 -20.70
N ALA A 275 -4.95 2.12 -20.25
CA ALA A 275 -5.72 1.16 -21.05
C ALA A 275 -7.12 1.70 -21.41
N ASP A 276 -7.80 2.34 -20.47
CA ASP A 276 -9.11 2.96 -20.71
C ASP A 276 -9.01 4.16 -21.65
N ALA A 277 -7.98 4.99 -21.51
CA ALA A 277 -7.74 6.12 -22.41
C ALA A 277 -7.52 5.65 -23.85
N VAL A 278 -6.71 4.61 -24.06
CA VAL A 278 -6.49 4.00 -25.39
C VAL A 278 -7.79 3.42 -25.95
N THR A 279 -8.58 2.73 -25.11
CA THR A 279 -9.90 2.20 -25.51
C THR A 279 -10.87 3.33 -25.90
N ALA A 280 -10.76 4.49 -25.26
CA ALA A 280 -11.51 5.70 -25.59
C ALA A 280 -10.95 6.47 -26.81
N GLY A 281 -9.90 5.97 -27.47
CA GLY A 281 -9.33 6.52 -28.69
C GLY A 281 -8.10 7.42 -28.51
N ALA A 282 -7.54 7.53 -27.30
CA ALA A 282 -6.27 8.24 -27.09
C ALA A 282 -5.11 7.47 -27.76
N THR A 283 -4.16 8.19 -28.34
CA THR A 283 -2.92 7.60 -28.88
C THR A 283 -1.83 7.71 -27.83
N ILE A 284 -1.47 6.58 -27.22
CA ILE A 284 -0.36 6.46 -26.25
C ILE A 284 0.62 5.45 -26.84
N THR A 285 1.80 5.90 -27.27
CA THR A 285 2.78 5.05 -27.96
C THR A 285 3.58 4.22 -26.97
N ASN A 286 4.05 4.86 -25.89
CA ASN A 286 4.79 4.22 -24.81
C ASN A 286 3.85 3.87 -23.65
N GLN A 287 2.80 3.10 -23.94
CA GLN A 287 1.79 2.73 -22.95
C GLN A 287 2.42 1.87 -21.84
N ILE A 288 2.12 2.23 -20.59
CA ILE A 288 2.50 1.44 -19.42
C ILE A 288 1.50 0.30 -19.24
N THR A 289 2.02 -0.92 -19.26
CA THR A 289 1.25 -2.16 -19.17
C THR A 289 1.78 -3.04 -18.02
N THR A 290 1.15 -4.18 -17.79
CA THR A 290 1.64 -5.16 -16.81
C THR A 290 2.99 -5.79 -17.21
N SER A 291 3.36 -5.76 -18.49
CA SER A 291 4.68 -6.24 -18.94
C SER A 291 5.77 -5.18 -18.83
N SER A 292 5.42 -3.90 -18.75
CA SER A 292 6.40 -2.83 -18.53
C SER A 292 7.19 -3.07 -17.24
N THR A 293 8.44 -2.62 -17.21
CA THR A 293 9.37 -2.91 -16.12
C THR A 293 9.84 -1.63 -15.43
N VAL A 294 10.02 -1.70 -14.12
CA VAL A 294 10.72 -0.67 -13.34
C VAL A 294 12.21 -0.88 -13.51
N GLU A 295 12.88 0.15 -14.01
CA GLU A 295 14.34 0.19 -14.13
C GLU A 295 14.97 0.85 -12.90
N VAL A 296 16.17 0.38 -12.55
CA VAL A 296 16.96 0.97 -11.47
C VAL A 296 17.60 2.25 -11.97
N ILE A 297 17.31 3.37 -11.30
CA ILE A 297 17.91 4.65 -11.66
C ILE A 297 19.41 4.62 -11.35
N ASP A 298 20.24 4.63 -12.39
CA ASP A 298 21.70 4.53 -12.28
C ASP A 298 22.37 5.60 -13.15
N PRO A 299 22.83 6.73 -12.56
CA PRO A 299 23.43 7.80 -13.34
C PRO A 299 24.76 7.43 -14.01
N LYS A 300 25.44 6.34 -13.60
CA LYS A 300 26.68 5.89 -14.24
C LYS A 300 26.43 5.04 -15.47
N GLU A 301 25.30 4.34 -15.51
CA GLU A 301 24.92 3.41 -16.58
C GLU A 301 23.83 3.98 -17.51
N ALA A 302 23.24 5.11 -17.13
CA ALA A 302 22.22 5.85 -17.86
C ALA A 302 22.57 5.98 -19.36
N GLY A 303 21.64 5.55 -20.22
CA GLY A 303 21.72 5.66 -21.68
C GLY A 303 22.79 4.78 -22.35
N LYS A 304 23.55 3.95 -21.61
CA LYS A 304 24.52 3.05 -22.22
C LYS A 304 23.87 1.83 -22.86
N GLY A 305 22.81 1.30 -22.25
CA GLY A 305 22.18 0.03 -22.64
C GLY A 305 22.45 -1.10 -21.65
N VAL A 306 22.04 -2.31 -22.01
CA VAL A 306 22.40 -3.57 -21.34
C VAL A 306 23.55 -4.21 -22.09
N GLN A 307 24.56 -4.68 -21.37
CA GLN A 307 25.65 -5.46 -21.93
C GLN A 307 25.18 -6.87 -22.32
N ALA A 308 25.55 -7.30 -23.51
CA ALA A 308 25.33 -8.67 -23.95
C ALA A 308 26.16 -9.67 -23.13
N ARG A 309 25.63 -10.88 -22.96
CA ARG A 309 26.25 -11.95 -22.18
C ARG A 309 26.31 -13.25 -22.95
N ALA A 310 27.28 -14.08 -22.60
CA ALA A 310 27.34 -15.47 -22.98
C ALA A 310 27.83 -16.29 -21.79
N THR A 311 27.53 -17.59 -21.77
CA THR A 311 28.03 -18.49 -20.73
C THR A 311 28.83 -19.63 -21.31
N VAL A 312 29.85 -20.03 -20.56
CA VAL A 312 30.61 -21.26 -20.76
C VAL A 312 30.38 -22.10 -19.51
N THR A 313 29.91 -23.33 -19.66
CA THR A 313 29.75 -24.28 -18.55
C THR A 313 30.77 -25.39 -18.68
N MET A 314 31.61 -25.54 -17.66
CA MET A 314 32.58 -26.63 -17.57
C MET A 314 31.85 -27.89 -17.10
N THR A 315 31.74 -28.91 -17.95
CA THR A 315 30.94 -30.11 -17.68
C THR A 315 31.79 -31.27 -17.15
N ASN A 316 33.04 -31.40 -17.60
CA ASN A 316 33.93 -32.47 -17.15
C ASN A 316 35.40 -32.06 -17.27
N VAL A 317 36.09 -31.97 -16.13
CA VAL A 317 37.50 -31.52 -16.08
C VAL A 317 38.46 -32.47 -16.79
N ALA A 318 38.22 -33.79 -16.79
CA ALA A 318 39.10 -34.75 -17.44
C ALA A 318 39.10 -34.60 -18.97
N ASN A 319 37.98 -34.11 -19.50
CA ASN A 319 37.74 -33.93 -20.91
C ASN A 319 38.24 -32.58 -21.46
N LEU A 320 38.58 -31.62 -20.59
CA LEU A 320 39.06 -30.29 -21.01
C LEU A 320 40.46 -30.29 -21.64
N ALA A 321 41.14 -31.45 -21.73
CA ALA A 321 42.51 -31.55 -22.22
C ALA A 321 42.66 -31.01 -23.65
N GLY A 322 43.38 -29.90 -23.81
CA GLY A 322 43.64 -29.32 -25.14
C GLY A 322 42.42 -28.70 -25.82
N ASP A 323 41.30 -28.56 -25.10
CA ASP A 323 40.11 -27.86 -25.57
C ASP A 323 40.41 -26.39 -25.84
N THR A 324 39.78 -25.82 -26.86
CA THR A 324 39.92 -24.41 -27.22
C THR A 324 38.59 -23.70 -27.16
N ILE A 325 38.52 -22.60 -26.42
CA ILE A 325 37.35 -21.71 -26.40
C ILE A 325 37.77 -20.41 -27.04
N THR A 326 37.12 -20.05 -28.15
CA THR A 326 37.37 -18.79 -28.84
C THR A 326 36.34 -17.77 -28.39
N VAL A 327 36.81 -16.66 -27.83
CA VAL A 327 35.97 -15.57 -27.37
C VAL A 327 36.30 -14.31 -28.17
N ASN A 328 35.33 -13.83 -28.94
CA ASN A 328 35.45 -12.66 -29.82
C ASN A 328 36.71 -12.69 -30.71
N GLY A 329 36.97 -13.85 -31.33
CA GLY A 329 38.12 -14.08 -32.21
C GLY A 329 39.42 -14.49 -31.51
N THR A 330 39.53 -14.36 -30.19
CA THR A 330 40.71 -14.82 -29.43
C THR A 330 40.53 -16.27 -28.97
N ALA A 331 41.36 -17.17 -29.47
CA ALA A 331 41.39 -18.57 -29.03
C ALA A 331 42.15 -18.71 -27.70
N LEU A 332 41.51 -19.33 -26.71
CA LEU A 332 42.08 -19.67 -25.42
C LEU A 332 42.11 -21.19 -25.25
N GLN A 333 43.29 -21.79 -25.30
CA GLN A 333 43.50 -23.23 -25.26
C GLN A 333 43.89 -23.70 -23.84
N GLU A 334 43.24 -24.77 -23.38
CA GLU A 334 43.59 -25.44 -22.13
C GLU A 334 44.99 -26.06 -22.21
N GLY A 335 45.77 -25.89 -21.15
CA GLY A 335 47.18 -26.29 -21.09
C GLY A 335 48.15 -25.28 -21.69
N VAL A 336 47.66 -24.25 -22.39
CA VAL A 336 48.46 -23.16 -22.96
C VAL A 336 48.14 -21.83 -22.27
N ASP A 337 46.90 -21.37 -22.40
CA ASP A 337 46.46 -20.05 -21.92
C ASP A 337 45.85 -20.13 -20.51
N TRP A 338 45.36 -21.30 -20.12
CA TRP A 338 44.80 -21.57 -18.80
C TRP A 338 44.94 -23.05 -18.45
N ALA A 339 44.86 -23.39 -17.16
CA ALA A 339 44.95 -24.77 -16.69
C ALA A 339 43.62 -25.22 -16.08
N ARG A 340 43.11 -26.39 -16.47
CA ARG A 340 41.83 -26.95 -15.97
C ARG A 340 41.80 -27.24 -14.46
N GLY A 341 42.95 -27.44 -13.83
CA GLY A 341 43.03 -27.79 -12.41
C GLY A 341 42.34 -29.13 -12.08
N ALA A 342 41.90 -29.28 -10.83
CA ALA A 342 41.35 -30.55 -10.32
C ALA A 342 39.82 -30.66 -10.38
N SER A 343 39.10 -29.57 -10.65
CA SER A 343 37.63 -29.53 -10.65
C SER A 343 37.10 -28.59 -11.73
N THR A 344 35.83 -28.75 -12.10
CA THR A 344 35.15 -27.85 -13.05
C THR A 344 35.06 -26.41 -12.52
N THR A 345 34.96 -26.22 -11.21
CA THR A 345 35.02 -24.88 -10.59
C THR A 345 36.40 -24.25 -10.72
N THR A 346 37.47 -25.02 -10.49
CA THR A 346 38.85 -24.54 -10.67
C THR A 346 39.13 -24.20 -12.13
N ALA A 347 38.67 -25.05 -13.06
CA ALA A 347 38.72 -24.79 -14.50
C ALA A 347 38.00 -23.49 -14.87
N ALA A 348 36.77 -23.30 -14.40
CA ALA A 348 35.97 -22.11 -14.67
C ALA A 348 36.66 -20.83 -14.18
N THR A 349 37.22 -20.85 -12.97
CA THR A 349 37.99 -19.71 -12.43
C THR A 349 39.25 -19.42 -13.23
N ALA A 350 40.01 -20.46 -13.61
CA ALA A 350 41.21 -20.28 -14.44
C ALA A 350 40.88 -19.72 -15.83
N PHE A 351 39.82 -20.24 -16.47
CA PHE A 351 39.35 -19.75 -17.76
C PHE A 351 38.86 -18.29 -17.67
N ALA A 352 38.08 -17.93 -16.64
CA ALA A 352 37.64 -16.56 -16.43
C ALA A 352 38.83 -15.59 -16.26
N ALA A 353 39.88 -16.00 -15.54
CA ALA A 353 41.11 -15.21 -15.40
C ALA A 353 41.81 -15.00 -16.76
N ALA A 354 41.92 -16.06 -17.57
CA ALA A 354 42.53 -15.98 -18.89
C ALA A 354 41.76 -15.07 -19.86
N VAL A 355 40.41 -15.09 -19.81
CA VAL A 355 39.58 -14.15 -20.58
C VAL A 355 39.88 -12.70 -20.16
N ASN A 356 39.87 -12.41 -18.86
CA ASN A 356 40.11 -11.06 -18.34
C ASN A 356 41.51 -10.52 -18.67
N SER A 357 42.51 -11.40 -18.82
CA SER A 357 43.87 -11.00 -19.21
C SER A 357 44.10 -10.96 -20.73
N GLY A 358 43.38 -11.77 -21.50
CA GLY A 358 43.72 -12.07 -22.90
C GLY A 358 42.71 -11.59 -23.95
N VAL A 359 41.49 -11.21 -23.56
CA VAL A 359 40.42 -10.89 -24.51
C VAL A 359 39.94 -9.45 -24.32
N SER A 360 40.27 -8.58 -25.29
CA SER A 360 39.86 -7.18 -25.25
C SER A 360 38.35 -7.03 -25.43
N GLY A 361 37.77 -6.07 -24.70
CA GLY A 361 36.34 -5.77 -24.80
C GLY A 361 35.42 -6.81 -24.16
N ILE A 362 35.94 -7.74 -23.34
CA ILE A 362 35.15 -8.70 -22.57
C ILE A 362 35.61 -8.72 -21.12
N SER A 363 34.65 -8.86 -20.21
CA SER A 363 34.91 -9.24 -18.82
C SER A 363 34.30 -10.61 -18.52
N ALA A 364 34.93 -11.39 -17.65
CA ALA A 364 34.50 -12.73 -17.27
C ALA A 364 34.43 -12.90 -15.76
N THR A 365 33.38 -13.54 -15.27
CA THR A 365 33.24 -13.95 -13.86
C THR A 365 32.84 -15.42 -13.78
N SER A 366 33.34 -16.16 -12.79
CA SER A 366 32.98 -17.56 -12.55
C SER A 366 32.10 -17.71 -11.30
N SER A 367 31.14 -18.63 -11.34
CA SER A 367 30.36 -19.09 -10.19
C SER A 367 30.14 -20.59 -10.32
N GLY A 368 30.76 -21.37 -9.44
CA GLY A 368 30.85 -22.82 -9.61
C GLY A 368 31.51 -23.18 -10.95
N ALA A 369 30.87 -24.06 -11.72
CA ALA A 369 31.35 -24.50 -13.03
C ALA A 369 30.95 -23.58 -14.20
N VAL A 370 30.22 -22.48 -13.95
CA VAL A 370 29.73 -21.58 -15.00
C VAL A 370 30.55 -20.30 -15.03
N VAL A 371 31.07 -19.96 -16.21
CA VAL A 371 31.70 -18.67 -16.52
C VAL A 371 30.71 -17.81 -17.28
N THR A 372 30.41 -16.63 -16.73
CA THR A 372 29.62 -15.60 -17.41
C THR A 372 30.56 -14.60 -18.05
N LEU A 373 30.46 -14.47 -19.37
CA LEU A 373 31.16 -13.49 -20.17
C LEU A 373 30.23 -12.30 -20.41
N LYS A 374 30.75 -11.07 -20.31
CA LYS A 374 30.03 -9.83 -20.59
C LYS A 374 30.81 -9.00 -21.60
N ALA A 375 30.14 -8.57 -22.67
CA ALA A 375 30.71 -7.60 -23.59
C ALA A 375 30.88 -6.25 -22.88
N VAL A 376 32.02 -5.58 -23.09
CA VAL A 376 32.23 -4.20 -22.62
C VAL A 376 31.37 -3.23 -23.42
N ALA A 377 31.10 -3.55 -24.69
CA ALA A 377 30.14 -2.83 -25.51
C ALA A 377 28.72 -3.02 -24.97
N TYR A 378 28.03 -1.91 -24.75
CA TYR A 378 26.65 -1.88 -24.31
C TYR A 378 25.68 -1.91 -25.49
N GLY A 379 24.42 -2.24 -25.21
CA GLY A 379 23.36 -2.26 -26.21
C GLY A 379 23.47 -3.45 -27.16
N THR A 380 22.80 -3.32 -28.30
CA THR A 380 22.76 -4.38 -29.34
C THR A 380 24.13 -4.63 -29.97
N ALA A 381 25.06 -3.66 -29.90
CA ALA A 381 26.43 -3.82 -30.37
C ALA A 381 27.17 -4.98 -29.64
N GLY A 382 26.88 -5.20 -28.36
CA GLY A 382 27.44 -6.32 -27.60
C GLY A 382 27.05 -7.70 -28.16
N ASN A 383 25.92 -7.82 -28.88
CA ASN A 383 25.50 -9.09 -29.47
C ASN A 383 26.36 -9.52 -30.66
N ALA A 384 27.20 -8.64 -31.20
CA ALA A 384 28.11 -8.97 -32.29
C ALA A 384 29.33 -9.79 -31.83
N TYR A 385 29.59 -9.85 -30.51
CA TYR A 385 30.68 -10.62 -29.94
C TYR A 385 30.39 -12.12 -30.10
N THR A 386 31.40 -12.87 -30.54
CA THR A 386 31.27 -14.30 -30.85
C THR A 386 31.79 -15.19 -29.72
N LEU A 387 31.26 -16.41 -29.62
CA LEU A 387 31.72 -17.44 -28.71
C LEU A 387 31.66 -18.79 -29.42
N THR A 388 32.79 -19.48 -29.50
CA THR A 388 32.84 -20.84 -30.06
C THR A 388 33.66 -21.76 -29.18
N TYR A 389 33.31 -23.04 -29.20
CA TYR A 389 34.03 -24.09 -28.50
C TYR A 389 34.46 -25.16 -29.49
N THR A 390 35.76 -25.42 -29.51
CA THR A 390 36.40 -26.46 -30.32
C THR A 390 36.92 -27.53 -29.38
N ASN A 391 36.32 -28.71 -29.47
CA ASN A 391 36.67 -29.87 -28.67
C ASN A 391 37.97 -30.51 -29.18
N GLY A 392 38.98 -30.63 -28.32
CA GLY A 392 40.27 -31.27 -28.59
C GLY A 392 40.25 -32.79 -28.44
N GLY A 393 39.14 -33.37 -27.96
CA GLY A 393 38.94 -34.80 -27.77
C GLY A 393 37.51 -35.16 -27.40
N SER A 394 37.23 -35.41 -26.12
CA SER A 394 35.87 -35.55 -25.59
C SER A 394 35.39 -34.21 -25.05
N ALA A 395 34.10 -33.87 -25.20
CA ALA A 395 33.62 -32.55 -24.77
C ALA A 395 33.73 -32.37 -23.24
N GLY A 396 34.47 -31.34 -22.81
CA GLY A 396 34.63 -30.91 -21.42
C GLY A 396 33.86 -29.64 -21.07
N ALA A 397 33.30 -28.93 -22.06
CA ALA A 397 32.52 -27.70 -21.86
C ALA A 397 31.34 -27.58 -22.83
N THR A 398 30.42 -26.66 -22.51
CA THR A 398 29.33 -26.21 -23.40
C THR A 398 29.23 -24.69 -23.40
N VAL A 399 28.82 -24.10 -24.52
CA VAL A 399 28.63 -22.64 -24.67
C VAL A 399 27.16 -22.29 -24.89
N SER A 400 26.73 -21.10 -24.47
CA SER A 400 25.33 -20.65 -24.58
C SER A 400 24.85 -20.38 -26.00
N GLY A 401 25.76 -20.26 -26.97
CA GLY A 401 25.46 -19.93 -28.37
C GLY A 401 26.70 -19.42 -29.10
N ALA A 402 26.57 -19.22 -30.42
CA ALA A 402 27.66 -18.74 -31.28
C ALA A 402 27.97 -17.24 -31.09
N THR A 403 27.02 -16.49 -30.55
CA THR A 403 27.12 -15.06 -30.26
C THR A 403 26.66 -14.77 -28.84
N PHE A 404 27.07 -13.61 -28.33
CA PHE A 404 26.53 -13.06 -27.10
C PHE A 404 25.06 -12.67 -27.34
N ALA A 405 24.27 -12.70 -26.27
CA ALA A 405 22.83 -12.41 -26.32
C ALA A 405 22.41 -11.49 -25.18
N GLY A 406 21.22 -10.90 -25.32
CA GLY A 406 20.63 -10.03 -24.29
C GLY A 406 21.20 -8.61 -24.26
N GLY A 407 22.12 -8.24 -25.16
CA GLY A 407 22.50 -6.85 -25.38
C GLY A 407 21.33 -6.11 -26.02
N ALA A 408 20.88 -5.05 -25.38
CA ALA A 408 19.71 -4.29 -25.81
C ALA A 408 19.82 -2.88 -25.24
N ALA A 409 19.12 -1.92 -25.82
CA ALA A 409 19.08 -0.60 -25.24
C ALA A 409 18.25 -0.64 -23.92
N THR A 410 18.74 0.01 -22.87
CA THR A 410 17.99 0.30 -21.63
C THR A 410 17.22 1.54 -21.95
N ASN A 411 15.90 1.40 -22.03
CA ASN A 411 15.06 2.48 -22.49
C ASN A 411 14.02 2.73 -21.43
N ALA A 412 14.42 3.37 -20.32
CA ALA A 412 13.44 4.17 -19.62
C ALA A 412 12.91 5.19 -20.63
N ASP A 413 11.64 5.05 -20.98
CA ASP A 413 10.93 5.84 -21.98
C ASP A 413 9.65 6.47 -21.41
N ALA A 414 9.42 6.22 -20.12
CA ALA A 414 8.38 6.77 -19.29
C ALA A 414 8.87 6.88 -17.85
N PHE A 415 8.16 7.66 -17.04
CA PHE A 415 8.39 7.71 -15.61
C PHE A 415 7.11 7.92 -14.82
N ILE A 416 7.09 7.44 -13.58
CA ILE A 416 5.96 7.59 -12.67
C ILE A 416 6.44 8.27 -11.38
N PHE A 417 5.76 9.33 -10.99
CA PHE A 417 5.85 9.88 -9.63
C PHE A 417 4.73 9.32 -8.77
N ILE A 418 5.05 8.91 -7.55
CA ILE A 418 4.08 8.41 -6.58
C ILE A 418 4.15 9.30 -5.33
N GLY A 419 3.00 9.88 -4.95
CA GLY A 419 2.85 10.64 -3.71
C GLY A 419 2.75 9.68 -2.53
N LEU A 420 3.70 9.75 -1.61
CA LEU A 420 3.76 8.93 -0.41
C LEU A 420 3.00 9.59 0.74
N ASP A 421 2.69 8.83 1.79
CA ASP A 421 2.01 9.35 2.97
C ASP A 421 2.82 10.43 3.70
N GLN A 422 2.11 11.49 4.10
CA GLN A 422 2.60 12.45 5.08
C GLN A 422 2.83 11.75 6.43
N PRO A 423 3.86 12.14 7.19
CA PRO A 423 4.07 11.57 8.52
C PRO A 423 2.87 11.90 9.43
N LYS A 424 2.42 10.91 10.20
CA LYS A 424 1.44 11.11 11.27
C LYS A 424 2.09 11.83 12.44
N SER A 425 1.37 12.73 13.09
CA SER A 425 1.87 13.45 14.26
C SER A 425 1.90 12.51 15.46
N VAL A 426 2.96 12.58 16.28
CA VAL A 426 3.15 11.66 17.41
C VAL A 426 2.31 12.07 18.64
N TYR A 427 1.93 13.35 18.75
CA TYR A 427 1.30 13.89 19.97
C TYR A 427 -0.17 14.24 19.79
N PHE A 428 -0.47 15.13 18.85
CA PHE A 428 -1.84 15.54 18.52
C PHE A 428 -2.03 15.38 17.03
N ASP A 429 -2.85 14.40 16.66
CA ASP A 429 -3.20 14.12 15.28
C ASP A 429 -4.71 14.00 15.14
N ASP A 430 -5.33 15.07 14.66
CA ASP A 430 -6.77 15.25 14.44
C ASP A 430 -7.13 15.36 12.94
N ILE A 431 -6.16 15.23 12.03
CA ILE A 431 -6.42 15.28 10.59
C ILE A 431 -6.57 13.86 10.08
N GLU A 432 -7.74 13.51 9.55
CA GLU A 432 -8.04 12.19 8.94
C GLU A 432 -7.39 11.93 7.57
N GLN A 433 -6.79 12.93 6.93
CA GLN A 433 -6.14 12.79 5.62
C GLN A 433 -4.63 12.64 5.79
N VAL A 434 -4.02 11.68 5.09
CA VAL A 434 -2.57 11.40 5.15
C VAL A 434 -1.95 11.33 3.76
N GLN A 435 -2.75 11.07 2.74
CA GLN A 435 -2.28 10.88 1.39
C GLN A 435 -1.84 12.22 0.78
N ASN A 436 -0.77 12.19 0.00
CA ASN A 436 -0.39 13.32 -0.85
C ASN A 436 -0.93 13.13 -2.27
N ASN A 437 -1.53 14.18 -2.81
CA ASN A 437 -1.77 14.30 -4.24
C ASN A 437 -0.46 14.68 -4.93
N VAL A 438 -0.06 13.94 -5.96
CA VAL A 438 1.10 14.31 -6.76
C VAL A 438 0.66 14.82 -8.13
N GLU A 439 1.26 15.93 -8.55
CA GLU A 439 1.06 16.48 -9.88
C GLU A 439 2.40 16.86 -10.50
N VAL A 440 2.58 16.49 -11.77
CA VAL A 440 3.86 16.68 -12.47
C VAL A 440 3.67 17.53 -13.71
N ASN A 441 4.43 18.61 -13.77
CA ASN A 441 4.51 19.49 -14.94
C ASN A 441 5.92 19.49 -15.50
N VAL A 442 6.11 18.78 -16.60
CA VAL A 442 7.35 18.81 -17.39
C VAL A 442 7.56 20.19 -18.01
N ALA A 443 8.83 20.59 -18.12
CA ALA A 443 9.27 21.91 -18.57
C ALA A 443 10.52 21.81 -19.47
N ASN A 444 10.93 22.95 -20.02
CA ASN A 444 12.13 23.11 -20.86
C ASN A 444 12.10 22.19 -22.08
N GLY A 445 13.15 21.39 -22.31
CA GLY A 445 13.32 20.53 -23.48
C GLY A 445 12.17 19.56 -23.75
N PHE A 446 11.39 19.21 -22.73
CA PHE A 446 10.18 18.38 -22.87
C PHE A 446 9.03 19.06 -23.63
N THR A 447 9.04 20.39 -23.76
CA THR A 447 7.96 21.15 -24.42
C THR A 447 8.00 21.10 -25.95
N SER A 448 9.04 20.49 -26.52
CA SER A 448 9.25 20.40 -27.97
C SER A 448 8.36 19.38 -28.69
N GLY A 449 7.60 18.54 -27.96
CA GLY A 449 6.72 17.52 -28.54
C GLY A 449 5.44 17.28 -27.74
N THR A 450 4.69 16.24 -28.13
CA THR A 450 3.46 15.83 -27.43
C THR A 450 3.82 14.82 -26.36
N ILE A 451 3.46 15.11 -25.11
CA ILE A 451 3.68 14.24 -23.96
C ILE A 451 2.32 13.80 -23.43
N THR A 452 2.19 12.52 -23.09
CA THR A 452 0.99 11.99 -22.46
C THR A 452 1.17 11.98 -20.94
N LYS A 453 0.20 12.58 -20.24
CA LYS A 453 0.17 12.67 -18.77
C LYS A 453 -1.02 11.88 -18.26
N THR A 454 -0.77 10.92 -17.37
CA THR A 454 -1.83 10.13 -16.72
C THR A 454 -1.80 10.37 -15.23
N LYS A 455 -2.80 11.08 -14.70
CA LYS A 455 -2.97 11.32 -13.27
C LYS A 455 -3.93 10.31 -12.67
N VAL A 456 -3.50 9.68 -11.58
CA VAL A 456 -4.34 8.90 -10.68
C VAL A 456 -4.40 9.62 -9.34
N SER A 457 -5.59 10.07 -8.97
CA SER A 457 -5.82 10.70 -7.66
C SER A 457 -5.63 9.70 -6.53
N TYR A 458 -5.15 10.19 -5.40
CA TYR A 458 -5.09 9.42 -4.16
C TYR A 458 -6.50 9.00 -3.71
N ASP A 459 -6.53 8.01 -2.82
CA ASP A 459 -7.73 7.54 -2.14
C ASP A 459 -7.36 7.40 -0.66
N GLU A 460 -8.02 8.16 0.21
CA GLU A 460 -7.76 8.10 1.65
C GLU A 460 -8.27 6.81 2.29
N GLY A 461 -8.98 5.97 1.55
CA GLY A 461 -9.63 4.77 2.07
C GLY A 461 -10.70 5.10 3.12
N THR A 462 -11.41 4.06 3.57
CA THR A 462 -12.48 4.18 4.57
C THR A 462 -12.28 3.16 5.66
N ASN A 463 -12.78 3.46 6.87
CA ASN A 463 -12.75 2.60 8.05
C ASN A 463 -11.37 2.07 8.48
N GLN A 464 -10.34 2.90 8.34
CA GLN A 464 -9.07 2.61 8.97
C GLN A 464 -9.18 2.86 10.48
N GLY A 465 -8.52 2.04 11.30
CA GLY A 465 -8.61 2.15 12.76
C GLY A 465 -8.27 3.53 13.27
N TRP A 466 -7.23 4.16 12.73
CA TRP A 466 -6.86 5.50 13.17
C TRP A 466 -7.95 6.57 12.90
N LYS A 467 -8.74 6.45 11.82
CA LYS A 467 -9.89 7.35 11.57
C LYS A 467 -10.98 7.12 12.60
N TRP A 468 -11.23 5.87 12.94
CA TRP A 468 -12.13 5.51 14.04
C TRP A 468 -11.62 6.00 15.39
N THR A 469 -10.30 5.99 15.63
CA THR A 469 -9.71 6.55 16.85
C THR A 469 -9.90 8.07 16.92
N ILE A 470 -9.76 8.79 15.80
CA ILE A 470 -10.09 10.22 15.75
C ILE A 470 -11.57 10.44 16.07
N GLU A 471 -12.46 9.70 15.39
CA GLU A 471 -13.89 9.85 15.64
C GLU A 471 -14.30 9.48 17.08
N ASP A 472 -13.69 8.45 17.67
CA ASP A 472 -13.89 8.05 19.06
C ASP A 472 -13.43 9.15 20.02
N ASN A 473 -12.26 9.75 19.76
CA ASN A 473 -11.71 10.85 20.54
C ASN A 473 -12.55 12.14 20.44
N ASP A 474 -13.11 12.44 19.27
CA ASP A 474 -13.88 13.67 19.03
C ASP A 474 -15.36 13.53 19.43
N ARG A 475 -15.88 12.31 19.52
CA ARG A 475 -17.30 12.06 19.80
C ARG A 475 -17.51 11.12 20.98
N ALA A 476 -17.34 9.82 20.77
CA ALA A 476 -17.85 8.79 21.66
C ALA A 476 -17.22 8.83 23.06
N ARG A 477 -15.92 9.12 23.18
CA ARG A 477 -15.24 9.24 24.48
C ARG A 477 -15.60 10.52 25.22
N MET A 478 -15.75 11.64 24.50
CA MET A 478 -16.09 12.93 25.10
C MET A 478 -17.49 12.93 25.71
N GLN A 479 -18.42 12.21 25.07
CA GLN A 479 -19.82 12.09 25.49
C GLN A 479 -20.03 11.29 26.78
N ARG A 480 -19.07 10.47 27.23
CA ARG A 480 -19.23 9.64 28.45
C ARG A 480 -19.33 10.45 29.73
N HIS A 481 -18.48 11.47 29.88
CA HIS A 481 -18.46 12.26 31.12
C HIS A 481 -19.21 13.59 30.99
N THR A 482 -19.34 14.13 29.77
CA THR A 482 -20.09 15.36 29.53
C THR A 482 -20.82 15.29 28.19
N PRO A 483 -22.05 15.81 28.06
CA PRO A 483 -22.73 15.92 26.77
C PRO A 483 -22.12 17.00 25.85
N GLN A 484 -20.91 17.50 26.16
CA GLN A 484 -20.21 18.48 25.33
C GLN A 484 -19.33 17.77 24.32
N ASN A 485 -19.58 18.03 23.03
CA ASN A 485 -18.85 17.41 21.92
C ASN A 485 -17.47 18.03 21.65
N VAL A 486 -17.15 19.22 22.19
CA VAL A 486 -15.90 19.92 21.86
C VAL A 486 -15.34 20.68 23.08
N PRO A 487 -14.09 20.40 23.49
CA PRO A 487 -13.43 21.16 24.54
C PRO A 487 -13.05 22.57 24.07
N PHE A 488 -13.36 23.61 24.86
CA PHE A 488 -12.97 24.99 24.54
C PHE A 488 -11.83 25.48 25.45
N GLY A 489 -10.65 24.88 25.31
CA GLY A 489 -9.47 25.21 26.14
C GLY A 489 -9.49 24.59 27.54
N GLU A 490 -10.48 23.75 27.83
CA GLU A 490 -10.63 23.01 29.09
C GLU A 490 -10.06 21.59 28.94
N PHE A 491 -9.52 21.04 30.04
CA PHE A 491 -9.08 19.65 30.10
C PHE A 491 -10.25 18.76 30.50
N PHE A 492 -10.61 17.80 29.64
CA PHE A 492 -11.60 16.78 29.95
C PHE A 492 -10.92 15.45 30.23
N SER A 493 -11.48 14.68 31.16
CA SER A 493 -11.17 13.25 31.25
C SER A 493 -11.62 12.57 29.96
N ARG A 494 -10.77 11.74 29.37
CA ARG A 494 -11.12 10.90 28.22
C ARG A 494 -11.28 9.47 28.73
N GLY A 495 -12.48 8.91 28.69
CA GLY A 495 -12.71 7.52 29.10
C GLY A 495 -11.95 6.53 28.23
N TYR A 496 -11.79 5.26 28.60
CA TYR A 496 -10.97 4.27 27.86
C TYR A 496 -11.41 4.04 26.40
N THR A 497 -10.47 3.83 25.45
CA THR A 497 -10.77 3.52 24.03
C THR A 497 -10.48 2.07 23.71
N PHE A 498 -11.38 1.43 22.97
CA PHE A 498 -11.25 0.04 22.50
C PHE A 498 -10.85 -0.03 21.01
N VAL A 499 -10.77 1.11 20.34
CA VAL A 499 -10.40 1.18 18.93
C VAL A 499 -8.89 1.12 18.81
N ASP A 500 -8.37 0.04 18.26
CA ASP A 500 -6.95 -0.05 17.88
C ASP A 500 -6.70 0.75 16.58
N PRO A 501 -5.82 1.78 16.59
CA PRO A 501 -5.51 2.59 15.42
C PRO A 501 -4.76 1.82 14.31
N THR A 502 -4.20 0.64 14.62
CA THR A 502 -3.41 -0.20 13.70
C THR A 502 -4.25 -1.26 12.97
N VAL A 503 -5.45 -1.54 13.47
CA VAL A 503 -6.39 -2.51 12.89
C VAL A 503 -7.38 -1.77 11.98
N ASN A 504 -7.73 -2.35 10.84
CA ASN A 504 -8.79 -1.81 9.97
C ASN A 504 -10.11 -2.50 10.28
N TYR A 505 -11.23 -1.83 10.01
CA TYR A 505 -12.55 -2.34 10.42
C TYR A 505 -13.57 -2.36 9.29
N THR A 506 -14.46 -3.34 9.33
CA THR A 506 -15.81 -3.23 8.77
C THR A 506 -16.70 -2.68 9.88
N ALA A 507 -17.47 -1.63 9.57
CA ALA A 507 -18.28 -0.93 10.56
C ALA A 507 -19.76 -1.06 10.23
N THR A 508 -20.56 -1.47 11.21
CA THR A 508 -22.02 -1.45 11.11
C THR A 508 -22.58 -0.34 11.98
N LEU A 509 -23.35 0.55 11.36
CA LEU A 509 -23.98 1.70 12.01
C LEU A 509 -25.47 1.45 12.17
N ILE A 510 -25.97 1.64 13.39
CA ILE A 510 -27.40 1.57 13.71
C ILE A 510 -27.81 2.93 14.27
N ASP A 511 -28.62 3.65 13.51
CA ASP A 511 -29.21 4.92 13.92
C ASP A 511 -30.61 4.67 14.50
N TYR A 512 -30.87 5.17 15.71
CA TYR A 512 -32.14 4.97 16.40
C TYR A 512 -32.50 6.17 17.28
N TYR A 513 -33.74 6.23 17.74
CA TYR A 513 -34.15 7.09 18.83
C TYR A 513 -34.22 6.28 20.12
N ASP A 514 -33.77 6.91 21.20
CA ASP A 514 -33.95 6.44 22.56
C ASP A 514 -34.67 7.53 23.37
N TYR A 515 -35.25 7.16 24.50
CA TYR A 515 -35.89 8.12 25.38
C TYR A 515 -34.95 8.51 26.52
N GLU A 516 -34.71 9.81 26.67
CA GLU A 516 -34.08 10.37 27.87
C GLU A 516 -35.17 10.91 28.78
N GLU A 517 -35.24 10.35 29.99
CA GLU A 517 -36.10 10.83 31.05
C GLU A 517 -35.33 11.83 31.90
N THR A 518 -35.70 13.10 31.78
CA THR A 518 -35.31 14.12 32.75
C THR A 518 -36.29 14.10 33.93
N LEU A 519 -36.00 14.87 34.97
CA LEU A 519 -36.88 14.99 36.14
C LEU A 519 -38.32 15.42 35.77
N THR A 520 -38.53 16.03 34.59
CA THR A 520 -39.80 16.65 34.19
C THR A 520 -40.31 16.27 32.81
N THR A 521 -39.47 15.74 31.92
CA THR A 521 -39.82 15.45 30.52
C THR A 521 -39.22 14.14 30.06
N LYS A 522 -39.95 13.44 29.18
CA LYS A 522 -39.44 12.31 28.41
C LYS A 522 -39.21 12.79 26.99
N GLU A 523 -37.95 12.88 26.59
CA GLU A 523 -37.55 13.45 25.30
C GLU A 523 -36.91 12.36 24.44
N GLN A 524 -37.28 12.31 23.15
CA GLN A 524 -36.63 11.42 22.19
C GLN A 524 -35.30 12.03 21.77
N THR A 525 -34.20 11.33 22.02
CA THR A 525 -32.86 11.75 21.60
C THR A 525 -32.31 10.81 20.53
N PRO A 526 -31.72 11.35 19.44
CA PRO A 526 -31.10 10.51 18.43
C PRO A 526 -29.80 9.90 18.98
N LYS A 527 -29.62 8.60 18.76
CA LYS A 527 -28.41 7.85 19.14
C LYS A 527 -27.91 7.04 17.95
N GLN A 528 -26.61 6.74 17.96
CA GLN A 528 -25.95 5.90 16.97
C GLN A 528 -25.08 4.87 17.68
N LEU A 529 -25.23 3.61 17.28
CA LEU A 529 -24.33 2.53 17.64
C LEU A 529 -23.44 2.19 16.44
N ALA A 530 -22.12 2.16 16.64
CA ALA A 530 -21.17 1.64 15.69
C ALA A 530 -20.56 0.33 16.23
N ILE A 531 -20.70 -0.75 15.47
CA ILE A 531 -20.05 -2.04 15.75
C ILE A 531 -18.89 -2.19 14.78
N LEU A 532 -17.68 -2.29 15.30
CA LEU A 532 -16.45 -2.46 14.54
C LEU A 532 -15.97 -3.90 14.63
N LEU A 533 -15.73 -4.52 13.48
CA LEU A 533 -15.17 -5.86 13.34
C LEU A 533 -13.91 -5.77 12.50
N ALA A 534 -12.86 -6.50 12.87
CA ALA A 534 -11.58 -6.41 12.20
C ALA A 534 -11.72 -6.82 10.73
N ALA A 535 -11.02 -6.10 9.85
CA ALA A 535 -11.03 -6.30 8.41
C ALA A 535 -9.62 -6.12 7.83
N THR A 536 -9.39 -6.74 6.68
CA THR A 536 -8.11 -6.64 5.98
C THR A 536 -8.29 -6.54 4.48
N GLY A 537 -7.32 -5.91 3.81
CA GLY A 537 -7.19 -5.96 2.36
C GLY A 537 -6.41 -7.20 1.96
N THR A 538 -6.97 -8.00 1.05
CA THR A 538 -6.27 -9.17 0.52
C THR A 538 -5.19 -8.70 -0.44
N CYS A 539 -3.93 -8.85 -0.04
CA CYS A 539 -2.84 -8.53 -0.95
C CYS A 539 -2.92 -9.37 -2.23
N THR A 540 -2.58 -8.76 -3.37
CA THR A 540 -2.53 -9.40 -4.68
C THR A 540 -1.38 -8.82 -5.52
N THR A 541 -1.20 -9.32 -6.74
CA THR A 541 -0.26 -8.76 -7.71
C THR A 541 -0.86 -7.55 -8.43
N VAL A 542 -0.03 -6.68 -9.00
CA VAL A 542 -0.51 -5.58 -9.85
C VAL A 542 -1.38 -6.10 -11.01
N SER A 543 -1.01 -7.20 -11.66
CA SER A 543 -1.82 -7.78 -12.75
C SER A 543 -3.22 -8.20 -12.30
N SER A 544 -3.31 -8.86 -11.14
CA SER A 544 -4.59 -9.25 -10.55
C SER A 544 -5.40 -8.02 -10.12
N ALA A 545 -4.74 -7.01 -9.55
CA ALA A 545 -5.38 -5.75 -9.18
C ALA A 545 -5.94 -4.98 -10.40
N VAL A 546 -5.23 -4.97 -11.54
CA VAL A 546 -5.72 -4.43 -12.81
C VAL A 546 -6.98 -5.18 -13.27
N THR A 547 -6.99 -6.50 -13.13
CA THR A 547 -8.14 -7.34 -13.49
C THR A 547 -9.35 -7.03 -12.60
N ASN A 548 -9.15 -6.91 -11.29
CA ASN A 548 -10.20 -6.60 -10.32
C ASN A 548 -10.87 -5.24 -10.57
N LEU A 549 -10.12 -4.25 -11.08
CA LEU A 549 -10.66 -2.94 -11.44
C LEU A 549 -11.73 -2.99 -12.55
N ALA A 550 -11.89 -4.11 -13.26
CA ALA A 550 -13.00 -4.28 -14.21
C ALA A 550 -14.35 -4.53 -13.51
N THR A 551 -14.35 -5.07 -12.30
CA THR A 551 -15.56 -5.50 -11.57
C THR A 551 -15.77 -4.79 -10.24
N GLY A 552 -14.82 -3.96 -9.80
CA GLY A 552 -14.90 -3.28 -8.50
C GLY A 552 -13.61 -2.52 -8.15
N ASP A 553 -13.16 -2.67 -6.90
CA ASP A 553 -11.89 -2.09 -6.43
C ASP A 553 -10.70 -3.01 -6.77
N ALA A 554 -9.50 -2.43 -6.88
CA ALA A 554 -8.30 -3.16 -7.26
C ALA A 554 -7.91 -4.22 -6.21
N ILE A 555 -8.19 -3.91 -4.94
CA ILE A 555 -7.89 -4.75 -3.78
C ILE A 555 -9.19 -5.16 -3.13
N SER A 556 -9.44 -6.46 -3.03
CA SER A 556 -10.58 -7.00 -2.30
C SER A 556 -10.36 -6.86 -0.80
N THR A 557 -11.44 -6.63 -0.06
CA THR A 557 -11.43 -6.49 1.40
C THR A 557 -12.37 -7.50 2.02
N ALA A 558 -12.02 -8.01 3.19
CA ALA A 558 -12.85 -8.96 3.93
C ALA A 558 -12.76 -8.70 5.43
N THR A 559 -13.89 -8.87 6.12
CA THR A 559 -13.96 -8.93 7.59
C THR A 559 -13.31 -10.24 8.05
N THR A 560 -12.33 -10.14 8.96
CA THR A 560 -11.58 -11.30 9.46
C THR A 560 -12.32 -12.04 10.56
N ASP A 561 -13.18 -11.36 11.31
CA ASP A 561 -13.95 -11.93 12.44
C ASP A 561 -15.20 -12.70 11.96
N THR A 562 -15.00 -13.74 11.14
CA THR A 562 -16.07 -14.47 10.46
C THR A 562 -17.07 -15.17 11.39
N THR A 563 -16.62 -15.68 12.54
CA THR A 563 -17.45 -16.30 13.59
C THR A 563 -18.30 -15.25 14.30
N THR A 564 -17.71 -14.09 14.60
CA THR A 564 -18.43 -12.96 15.20
C THR A 564 -19.50 -12.44 14.24
N VAL A 565 -19.16 -12.25 12.96
CA VAL A 565 -20.11 -11.85 11.90
C VAL A 565 -21.28 -12.84 11.83
N ALA A 566 -21.00 -14.14 11.71
CA ALA A 566 -22.04 -15.16 11.61
C ALA A 566 -22.99 -15.13 12.82
N SER A 567 -22.45 -14.92 14.03
CA SER A 567 -23.24 -14.81 15.26
C SER A 567 -24.07 -13.53 15.30
N LEU A 568 -23.50 -12.39 14.89
CA LEU A 568 -24.21 -11.11 14.79
C LEU A 568 -25.37 -11.18 13.80
N GLU A 569 -25.18 -11.78 12.63
CA GLU A 569 -26.26 -11.96 11.65
C GLU A 569 -27.39 -12.84 12.21
N ALA A 570 -27.03 -13.95 12.83
CA ALA A 570 -28.00 -14.91 13.36
C ALA A 570 -28.84 -14.36 14.53
N ILE A 571 -28.30 -13.39 15.27
CA ILE A 571 -28.91 -12.84 16.49
C ILE A 571 -29.40 -11.41 16.25
N LEU A 572 -28.49 -10.44 16.14
CA LEU A 572 -28.85 -9.03 15.97
C LEU A 572 -29.43 -8.77 14.59
N GLY A 573 -28.85 -9.35 13.54
CA GLY A 573 -29.31 -9.19 12.16
C GLY A 573 -30.74 -9.70 11.99
N ALA A 574 -31.02 -10.92 12.46
CA ALA A 574 -32.36 -11.50 12.47
C ALA A 574 -33.37 -10.65 13.28
N TRP A 575 -32.96 -10.12 14.44
CA TRP A 575 -33.81 -9.23 15.23
C TRP A 575 -34.10 -7.93 14.48
N LEU A 576 -33.09 -7.27 13.91
CA LEU A 576 -33.24 -6.05 13.10
C LEU A 576 -34.16 -6.27 11.90
N ASP A 577 -33.97 -7.36 11.16
CA ASP A 577 -34.80 -7.70 9.99
C ASP A 577 -36.28 -7.85 10.39
N SER A 578 -36.54 -8.51 11.53
CA SER A 578 -37.90 -8.64 12.06
C SER A 578 -38.46 -7.32 12.62
N ALA A 579 -37.60 -6.43 13.15
CA ALA A 579 -38.00 -5.12 13.63
C ALA A 579 -38.49 -4.20 12.50
N ARG A 580 -38.08 -4.47 11.26
CA ARG A 580 -38.47 -3.67 10.07
C ARG A 580 -39.97 -3.59 9.87
N THR A 581 -40.74 -4.61 10.27
CA THR A 581 -42.21 -4.57 10.18
C THR A 581 -42.84 -3.54 11.11
N TYR A 582 -42.11 -3.05 12.11
CA TYR A 582 -42.58 -2.09 13.10
C TYR A 582 -42.06 -0.67 12.82
N SER A 583 -40.75 -0.50 12.63
CA SER A 583 -40.13 0.80 12.40
C SER A 583 -40.13 1.24 10.93
N GLY A 584 -40.24 0.30 9.97
CA GLY A 584 -40.10 0.60 8.55
C GLY A 584 -38.70 1.12 8.17
N HIS A 585 -37.68 0.87 8.99
CA HIS A 585 -36.34 1.38 8.77
C HIS A 585 -35.72 0.86 7.46
N ALA A 586 -34.78 1.63 6.92
CA ALA A 586 -34.09 1.30 5.68
C ALA A 586 -32.69 0.72 5.93
N TYR A 587 -32.34 -0.30 5.16
CA TYR A 587 -30.96 -0.75 5.01
C TYR A 587 -30.27 0.10 3.94
N LYS A 588 -29.10 0.67 4.26
CA LYS A 588 -28.32 1.50 3.34
C LYS A 588 -26.96 0.85 3.09
N GLY A 589 -26.60 0.68 1.82
CA GLY A 589 -25.31 0.09 1.43
C GLY A 589 -25.24 -1.44 1.58
N ILE A 590 -26.36 -2.09 1.93
CA ILE A 590 -26.47 -3.55 2.06
C ILE A 590 -27.39 -4.05 0.93
N SER A 591 -26.97 -5.09 0.21
CA SER A 591 -27.67 -5.59 -0.99
C SER A 591 -28.85 -6.52 -0.68
N ALA A 592 -28.95 -7.08 0.52
CA ALA A 592 -30.03 -7.97 0.95
C ALA A 592 -30.22 -7.99 2.49
N SER A 593 -31.43 -8.31 2.96
CA SER A 593 -31.68 -8.65 4.37
C SER A 593 -30.87 -9.88 4.79
N GLY A 594 -30.33 -9.88 6.02
CA GLY A 594 -29.52 -10.99 6.58
C GLY A 594 -28.01 -10.93 6.31
N ALA A 595 -27.50 -9.83 5.78
CA ALA A 595 -26.06 -9.56 5.59
C ALA A 595 -25.71 -8.15 6.12
N ASN A 596 -26.13 -7.85 7.34
CA ASN A 596 -26.02 -6.55 7.97
C ASN A 596 -24.62 -6.22 8.54
N PHE A 597 -23.70 -7.18 8.62
CA PHE A 597 -22.42 -7.08 9.31
C PHE A 597 -21.21 -7.53 8.46
N ALA A 598 -21.43 -7.92 7.19
CA ALA A 598 -20.41 -8.47 6.29
C ALA A 598 -20.01 -7.51 5.16
#